data_AF-A0AAW6XKI0-F1
#
_entry.id   AF-A0AAW6XKI0-F1
#
_cell.length_a   1.000
_cell.length_b   1.000
_cell.length_c   1.000
_cell.angle_alpha   90.00
_cell.angle_beta   90.00
_cell.angle_gamma   90.00
#
_symmetry.space_group_name_H-M   'P 1'
#
loop_
_entity.id
_entity.type
_entity.pdbx_description
1 polymer ?
#
loop_
_entity_poly.entity_id
_entity_poly.type
_entity_poly.pdbx_seq_one_letter_code
_entity_poly.pdbx_strand_id
1 'polypeptide(L)'
;MTGKKRSASSSRWLQEHFSDKYVQQAQKKGLRSRAWFKLDEIQQSDKLFKPGMTVVDLGAAPGGWSQYVVTQIGGKGRIIACDLLPMDPLVGVDFLQGDFRDELVMKALLERV
;
A
#
# COMPACT_ATOMS: atom_id res chain seq x y z
N MET A 1 -33.21 18.39 4.38
CA MET A 1 -32.27 17.48 3.70
C MET A 1 -32.32 16.13 4.40
N THR A 2 -33.10 15.20 3.89
CA THR A 2 -33.29 13.87 4.47
C THR A 2 -32.05 13.02 4.23
N GLY A 3 -31.28 12.76 5.29
CA GLY A 3 -30.12 11.85 5.25
C GLY A 3 -30.59 10.45 4.86
N LYS A 4 -30.14 9.95 3.70
CA LYS A 4 -30.41 8.58 3.24
C LYS A 4 -30.02 7.59 4.33
N LYS A 5 -31.01 6.90 4.93
CA LYS A 5 -30.77 5.79 5.87
C LYS A 5 -30.03 4.68 5.13
N ARG A 6 -28.85 4.30 5.64
CA ARG A 6 -28.03 3.21 5.08
C ARG A 6 -28.77 1.88 5.23
N SER A 7 -28.63 0.99 4.26
CA SER A 7 -29.22 -0.35 4.31
C SER A 7 -28.61 -1.19 5.44
N ALA A 8 -29.34 -2.19 5.95
CA ALA A 8 -28.83 -3.10 6.97
C ALA A 8 -27.54 -3.83 6.54
N SER A 9 -27.40 -4.12 5.24
CA SER A 9 -26.18 -4.68 4.65
C SER A 9 -24.99 -3.71 4.70
N SER A 10 -25.23 -2.42 4.43
CA SER A 10 -24.20 -1.37 4.54
C SER A 10 -23.73 -1.19 5.98
N SER A 11 -24.65 -1.25 6.95
CA SER A 11 -24.31 -1.15 8.37
C SER A 11 -23.52 -2.36 8.87
N ARG A 12 -23.88 -3.58 8.44
CA ARG A 12 -23.16 -4.82 8.81
C ARG A 12 -21.74 -4.87 8.22
N TRP A 13 -21.57 -4.47 6.96
CA TRP A 13 -20.25 -4.38 6.31
C TRP A 13 -19.33 -3.38 7.02
N LEU A 14 -19.86 -2.21 7.44
CA LEU A 14 -19.12 -1.25 8.25
C LEU A 14 -18.71 -1.84 9.61
N GLN A 15 -19.63 -2.56 10.28
CA GLN A 15 -19.35 -3.22 11.55
C GLN A 15 -18.25 -4.28 11.43
N GLU A 16 -18.27 -5.09 10.37
CA GLU A 16 -17.23 -6.08 10.04
C GLU A 16 -15.88 -5.40 9.74
N HIS A 17 -15.89 -4.23 9.11
CA HIS A 17 -14.68 -3.44 8.87
C HIS A 17 -14.07 -2.87 10.17
N PHE A 18 -14.90 -2.38 11.10
CA PHE A 18 -14.41 -1.85 12.39
C PHE A 18 -14.01 -2.96 13.36
N SER A 19 -14.62 -4.13 13.27
CA SER A 19 -14.26 -5.30 14.09
C SER A 19 -13.06 -6.07 13.54
N ASP A 20 -12.55 -5.70 12.36
CA ASP A 20 -11.40 -6.36 11.78
C ASP A 20 -10.14 -6.12 12.63
N LYS A 21 -9.64 -7.20 13.24
CA LYS A 21 -8.46 -7.19 14.09
C LYS A 21 -7.24 -6.54 13.42
N TYR A 22 -7.08 -6.68 12.10
CA TYR A 22 -5.93 -6.13 11.38
C TYR A 22 -6.08 -4.64 11.12
N VAL A 23 -7.31 -4.11 11.01
CA VAL A 23 -7.53 -2.66 10.95
C VAL A 23 -7.12 -2.03 12.28
N GLN A 24 -7.60 -2.59 13.39
CA GLN A 24 -7.25 -2.11 14.73
C GLN A 24 -5.75 -2.25 15.00
N GLN A 25 -5.14 -3.37 14.58
CA GLN A 25 -3.71 -3.59 14.76
C GLN A 25 -2.86 -2.65 13.89
N ALA A 26 -3.29 -2.35 12.65
CA ALA A 26 -2.63 -1.38 11.79
C ALA A 26 -2.65 0.02 12.42
N GLN A 27 -3.82 0.46 12.92
CA GLN A 27 -3.95 1.74 13.62
C GLN A 27 -3.06 1.80 14.86
N LYS A 28 -3.07 0.76 15.71
CA LYS A 28 -2.22 0.69 16.90
C LYS A 28 -0.72 0.75 16.58
N LYS A 29 -0.31 0.22 15.42
CA LYS A 29 1.09 0.23 14.95
C LYS A 29 1.45 1.44 14.09
N GLY A 30 0.52 2.37 13.83
CA GLY A 30 0.75 3.50 12.93
C GLY A 30 1.00 3.08 11.48
N LEU A 31 0.46 1.92 11.06
CA LEU A 31 0.58 1.43 9.69
C LEU A 31 -0.48 2.08 8.80
N ARG A 32 -0.11 2.38 7.55
CA ARG A 32 -0.99 3.06 6.59
C ARG A 32 -2.19 2.22 6.15
N SER A 33 -2.07 0.89 6.24
CA SER A 33 -3.12 -0.05 5.86
C SER A 33 -2.90 -1.41 6.50
N ARG A 34 -4.00 -2.13 6.76
CA ARG A 34 -3.98 -3.55 7.15
C ARG A 34 -3.29 -4.46 6.13
N ALA A 35 -3.16 -4.03 4.87
CA ALA A 35 -2.54 -4.82 3.81
C ALA A 35 -1.06 -5.11 4.08
N TRP A 36 -0.41 -4.30 4.95
CA TRP A 36 0.94 -4.52 5.45
C TRP A 36 1.15 -5.95 5.96
N PHE A 37 0.18 -6.49 6.72
CA PHE A 37 0.27 -7.84 7.29
C PHE A 37 0.29 -8.95 6.24
N LYS A 38 -0.24 -8.71 5.03
CA LYS A 38 -0.21 -9.71 3.95
C LYS A 38 1.22 -9.94 3.45
N LEU A 39 1.97 -8.86 3.24
CA LEU A 39 3.37 -8.98 2.84
C LEU A 39 4.24 -9.50 3.98
N ASP A 40 3.90 -9.17 5.24
CA ASP A 40 4.57 -9.74 6.40
C ASP A 40 4.45 -11.27 6.46
N GLU A 41 3.24 -11.80 6.26
CA GLU A 41 3.01 -13.23 6.21
C GLU A 41 3.75 -13.91 5.05
N ILE A 42 3.67 -13.35 3.84
CA ILE A 42 4.39 -13.84 2.66
C ILE A 42 5.91 -13.81 2.88
N GLN A 43 6.44 -12.76 3.49
CA GLN A 43 7.88 -12.65 3.75
C GLN A 43 8.36 -13.64 4.83
N GLN A 44 7.50 -13.98 5.80
CA GLN A 44 7.83 -14.98 6.82
C GLN A 44 8.02 -16.37 6.21
N SER A 45 7.21 -16.75 5.22
CA SER A 45 7.31 -18.05 4.53
C SER A 45 8.31 -18.03 3.37
N ASP A 46 8.16 -17.10 2.44
CA ASP A 46 8.75 -17.19 1.10
C ASP A 46 10.08 -16.43 0.97
N LYS A 47 10.36 -15.53 1.93
CA LYS A 47 11.54 -14.65 1.92
C LYS A 47 11.68 -13.89 0.59
N LEU A 48 10.54 -13.41 0.08
CA LEU A 48 10.40 -12.74 -1.21
C LEU A 48 11.31 -11.51 -1.36
N PHE A 49 11.34 -10.65 -0.35
CA PHE A 49 12.13 -9.41 -0.33
C PHE A 49 13.51 -9.65 0.27
N LYS A 50 14.54 -9.11 -0.40
CA LYS A 50 15.94 -9.16 0.03
C LYS A 50 16.56 -7.76 0.04
N PRO A 51 17.59 -7.53 0.87
CA PRO A 51 18.29 -6.25 0.89
C PRO A 51 18.82 -5.85 -0.48
N GLY A 52 18.65 -4.58 -0.86
CA GLY A 52 19.15 -4.01 -2.11
C GLY A 52 18.28 -4.24 -3.34
N MET A 53 17.10 -4.86 -3.22
CA MET A 53 16.18 -5.03 -4.35
C MET A 53 15.60 -3.69 -4.83
N THR A 54 15.30 -3.62 -6.13
CA THR A 54 14.40 -2.62 -6.71
C THR A 54 13.00 -3.23 -6.79
N VAL A 55 12.01 -2.55 -6.21
CA VAL A 55 10.61 -3.02 -6.15
C VAL A 55 9.70 -1.97 -6.77
N VAL A 56 8.78 -2.41 -7.62
CA VAL A 56 7.71 -1.58 -8.18
C VAL A 56 6.38 -1.98 -7.53
N ASP A 57 5.71 -1.03 -6.88
CA ASP A 57 4.40 -1.21 -6.20
C ASP A 57 3.30 -0.54 -7.04
N LEU A 58 2.48 -1.33 -7.74
CA LEU A 58 1.41 -0.84 -8.61
C LEU A 58 0.05 -0.92 -7.89
N GLY A 59 -0.70 0.17 -7.88
CA GLY A 59 -1.91 0.28 -7.05
C GLY A 59 -1.54 0.52 -5.58
N ALA A 60 -0.52 1.35 -5.35
CA ALA A 60 0.12 1.49 -4.06
C ALA A 60 -0.70 2.24 -3.00
N ALA A 61 -1.62 3.14 -3.36
CA ALA A 61 -2.30 4.01 -2.39
C ALA A 61 -3.13 3.18 -1.40
N PRO A 62 -3.02 3.41 -0.06
CA PRO A 62 -2.37 4.53 0.63
C PRO A 62 -0.87 4.33 1.00
N GLY A 63 -0.24 3.27 0.51
CA GLY A 63 1.20 2.99 0.68
C GLY A 63 1.51 1.90 1.70
N GLY A 64 0.55 1.03 2.03
CA GLY A 64 0.73 -0.01 3.05
C GLY A 64 1.76 -1.07 2.70
N TRP A 65 1.82 -1.47 1.43
CA TRP A 65 2.81 -2.43 0.93
C TRP A 65 4.18 -1.79 0.79
N SER A 66 4.26 -0.64 0.14
CA SER A 66 5.46 0.21 0.14
C SER A 66 6.06 0.40 1.55
N GLN A 67 5.24 0.72 2.57
CA GLN A 67 5.68 0.84 3.97
C GLN A 67 6.29 -0.46 4.52
N TYR A 68 5.74 -1.62 4.16
CA TYR A 68 6.33 -2.91 4.52
C TYR A 68 7.68 -3.12 3.84
N VAL A 69 7.72 -2.97 2.51
CA VAL A 69 8.89 -3.30 1.69
C VAL A 69 10.11 -2.47 2.07
N VAL A 70 9.96 -1.19 2.42
CA VAL A 70 11.07 -0.33 2.91
C VAL A 70 11.82 -1.01 4.06
N THR A 71 11.09 -1.65 4.98
CA THR A 71 11.67 -2.30 6.15
C THR A 71 12.46 -3.57 5.80
N GLN A 72 12.22 -4.17 4.63
CA GLN A 72 12.83 -5.43 4.22
C GLN A 72 14.04 -5.25 3.30
N ILE A 73 13.99 -4.29 2.37
CA ILE A 73 15.05 -4.11 1.36
C ILE A 73 16.22 -3.22 1.83
N GLY A 74 16.03 -2.49 2.93
CA GLY A 74 17.05 -1.62 3.52
C GLY A 74 17.44 -0.40 2.66
N GLY A 75 18.35 0.44 3.17
CA GLY A 75 18.68 1.73 2.56
C GLY A 75 19.46 1.69 1.24
N LYS A 76 19.87 0.51 0.77
CA LYS A 76 20.48 0.33 -0.56
C LYS A 76 19.47 -0.09 -1.62
N GLY A 77 18.26 -0.48 -1.22
CA GLY A 77 17.19 -0.84 -2.14
C GLY A 77 16.44 0.41 -2.64
N ARG A 78 15.56 0.20 -3.61
CA ARG A 78 14.72 1.25 -4.20
C ARG A 78 13.28 0.77 -4.29
N ILE A 79 12.34 1.66 -4.00
CA ILE A 79 10.91 1.41 -4.21
C ILE A 79 10.35 2.51 -5.08
N ILE A 80 9.62 2.10 -6.11
CA ILE A 80 8.91 2.99 -7.04
C ILE A 80 7.44 2.61 -6.96
N ALA A 81 6.61 3.49 -6.40
CA ALA A 81 5.18 3.27 -6.24
C ALA A 81 4.39 4.03 -7.31
N CYS A 82 3.34 3.41 -7.84
CA CYS A 82 2.43 4.02 -8.81
C CYS A 82 0.98 3.81 -8.39
N ASP A 83 0.17 4.86 -8.43
CA ASP A 83 -1.28 4.78 -8.23
C ASP A 83 -2.01 5.94 -8.92
N LEU A 84 -3.29 5.74 -9.24
CA LEU A 84 -4.18 6.79 -9.70
C LEU A 84 -4.46 7.81 -8.57
N LEU A 85 -4.60 7.31 -7.35
CA LEU A 85 -4.90 8.10 -6.17
C LEU A 85 -3.62 8.64 -5.53
N PRO A 86 -3.66 9.84 -4.94
CA PRO A 86 -2.52 10.36 -4.20
C PRO A 86 -2.29 9.54 -2.92
N MET A 87 -1.06 9.55 -2.42
CA MET A 87 -0.73 9.08 -1.08
C MET A 87 0.27 10.01 -0.40
N ASP A 88 0.27 10.02 0.93
CA ASP A 88 1.25 10.82 1.68
C ASP A 88 2.68 10.38 1.37
N PRO A 89 3.68 11.28 1.32
CA PRO A 89 5.07 10.90 1.06
C PRO A 89 5.58 9.88 2.07
N LEU A 90 6.35 8.89 1.61
CA LEU A 90 6.94 7.84 2.44
C LEU A 90 8.45 7.81 2.23
N VAL A 91 9.22 7.89 3.32
CA VAL A 91 10.69 7.87 3.25
C VAL A 91 11.18 6.58 2.60
N GLY A 92 12.07 6.70 1.62
CA GLY A 92 12.61 5.57 0.87
C GLY A 92 11.73 5.08 -0.29
N VAL A 93 10.66 5.81 -0.62
CA VAL A 93 9.75 5.48 -1.73
C VAL A 93 9.65 6.67 -2.68
N ASP A 94 9.96 6.43 -3.96
CA ASP A 94 9.61 7.35 -5.03
C ASP A 94 8.17 7.06 -5.47
N PHE A 95 7.33 8.09 -5.57
CA PHE A 95 5.92 7.94 -5.89
C PHE A 95 5.56 8.70 -7.16
N LEU A 96 4.95 7.98 -8.10
CA LEU A 96 4.39 8.52 -9.33
C LEU A 96 2.86 8.38 -9.29
N GLN A 97 2.16 9.51 -9.24
CA GLN A 97 0.71 9.49 -9.39
C GLN A 97 0.34 9.44 -10.87
N GLY A 98 -0.38 8.40 -11.30
CA GLY A 98 -0.79 8.22 -12.69
C GLY A 98 -1.36 6.83 -12.98
N ASP A 99 -1.96 6.67 -14.16
CA ASP A 99 -2.36 5.37 -14.68
C ASP A 99 -1.13 4.68 -15.27
N PHE A 100 -0.70 3.55 -14.72
CA PHE A 100 0.45 2.82 -15.26
C PHE A 100 0.23 2.32 -16.70
N ARG A 101 -1.00 2.35 -17.22
CA ARG A 101 -1.32 2.02 -18.62
C ARG A 101 -1.10 3.21 -19.57
N ASP A 102 -0.95 4.43 -19.05
CA ASP A 102 -0.56 5.59 -19.84
C ASP A 102 0.92 5.48 -20.23
N GLU A 103 1.23 5.68 -21.50
CA GLU A 103 2.57 5.54 -22.05
C GLU A 103 3.58 6.50 -21.38
N LEU A 104 3.15 7.72 -21.02
CA LEU A 104 4.01 8.69 -20.34
C LEU A 104 4.33 8.25 -18.90
N VAL A 105 3.34 7.70 -18.20
CA VAL A 105 3.51 7.18 -16.83
C VAL A 105 4.39 5.94 -16.87
N MET A 106 4.15 5.03 -17.82
CA MET A 106 4.98 3.84 -18.02
C MET A 106 6.44 4.21 -18.32
N LYS A 107 6.66 5.17 -19.22
CA LYS A 107 8.02 5.66 -19.53
C LYS A 107 8.68 6.25 -18.28
N ALA A 108 7.95 7.08 -17.53
CA ALA A 108 8.44 7.65 -16.28
C ALA A 108 8.77 6.58 -15.22
N LEU A 109 8.01 5.49 -15.15
CA LEU A 109 8.32 4.35 -14.26
C LEU A 109 9.61 3.65 -14.70
N LEU A 110 9.75 3.36 -16.00
CA LEU A 110 10.92 2.65 -16.52
C LEU A 110 12.21 3.45 -16.36
N GLU A 111 12.16 4.78 -16.46
CA GLU A 111 13.32 5.66 -16.22
C GLU A 111 13.78 5.67 -14.74
N ARG A 112 12.97 5.15 -13.82
CA ARG A 112 13.27 5.11 -12.37
C ARG A 112 13.83 3.78 -11.88
N VAL A 113 13.69 2.72 -12.68
CA VAL A 113 14.20 1.37 -12.37
C VAL A 113 15.70 1.30 -12.63
#